data_AF-A0A660ZWC3-F1
#
_entry.id   AF-A0A660ZWC3-F1
#
_cell.length_a   1.000
_cell.length_b   1.000
_cell.length_c   1.000
_cell.angle_alpha   90.00
_cell.angle_beta   90.00
_cell.angle_gamma   90.00
#
_symmetry.space_group_name_H-M   'P 1'
#
loop_
_entity.id
_entity.type
_entity.pdbx_description
1 polymer ?
#
loop_
_entity_poly.entity_id
_entity_poly.type
_entity_poly.pdbx_seq_one_letter_code
_entity_poly.pdbx_strand_id
1 'polypeptide(L)'
;EGRVATYGQVARAAGLPGRARLVGKSLRGLGAESIVPWQRVLGAGGRISIPDAQTARLQRDLLQDEGVRFSGKRVLLAGQLWDEGLDD
;
A
#
# COMPACT_ATOMS: atom_id res chain seq x y z
N GLU A 1 3.31 11.76 -6.40
CA GLU A 1 3.25 11.31 -4.99
C GLU A 1 1.78 11.23 -4.56
N GLY A 2 1.47 10.65 -3.40
CA GLY A 2 0.09 10.54 -2.90
C GLY A 2 -0.78 9.45 -3.55
N ARG A 3 -0.17 8.52 -4.31
CA ARG A 3 -0.86 7.34 -4.85
C ARG A 3 -0.56 6.09 -4.03
N VAL A 4 -1.56 5.22 -3.91
CA VAL A 4 -1.51 3.97 -3.16
C VAL A 4 -1.96 2.80 -4.02
N ALA A 5 -1.42 1.62 -3.78
CA ALA A 5 -1.87 0.38 -4.42
C ALA A 5 -2.41 -0.58 -3.37
N THR A 6 -3.30 -1.48 -3.77
CA THR A 6 -3.66 -2.61 -2.91
C THR A 6 -2.72 -3.79 -3.12
N TYR A 7 -2.56 -4.65 -2.11
CA TYR A 7 -1.80 -5.92 -2.27
C TYR A 7 -2.29 -6.75 -3.46
N GLY A 8 -3.60 -6.72 -3.75
CA GLY A 8 -4.18 -7.40 -4.90
C GLY A 8 -3.74 -6.80 -6.23
N GLN A 9 -3.68 -5.47 -6.31
CA GLN A 9 -3.18 -4.77 -7.51
C GLN A 9 -1.71 -5.05 -7.74
N VAL A 10 -0.87 -4.93 -6.70
CA VAL A 10 0.56 -5.25 -6.80
C VAL A 10 0.76 -6.70 -7.27
N ALA A 11 -0.04 -7.64 -6.75
CA ALA A 11 0.02 -9.04 -7.18
C ALA A 11 -0.37 -9.21 -8.66
N ARG A 12 -1.41 -8.50 -9.12
CA ARG A 12 -1.84 -8.55 -10.52
C ARG A 12 -0.78 -7.95 -11.45
N ALA A 13 -0.26 -6.76 -11.13
CA ALA A 13 0.79 -6.10 -11.88
C ALA A 13 2.07 -6.95 -11.99
N ALA A 14 2.37 -7.75 -10.95
CA ALA A 14 3.47 -8.70 -10.95
C ALA A 14 3.19 -10.01 -11.74
N GLY A 15 2.06 -10.12 -12.45
CA GLY A 15 1.68 -11.34 -13.19
C GLY A 15 1.21 -12.50 -12.29
N LEU A 16 0.88 -12.22 -11.04
CA LEU A 16 0.52 -13.22 -10.02
C LEU A 16 -0.86 -12.93 -9.40
N PRO A 17 -1.95 -12.88 -10.20
CA PRO A 17 -3.28 -12.55 -9.71
C PRO A 17 -3.71 -13.51 -8.57
N GLY A 18 -4.35 -12.96 -7.55
CA GLY A 18 -4.76 -13.71 -6.34
C GLY A 18 -3.66 -13.94 -5.31
N ARG A 19 -2.40 -13.56 -5.58
CA ARG A 19 -1.26 -13.73 -4.65
C ARG A 19 -1.04 -12.53 -3.72
N ALA A 20 -2.09 -11.81 -3.32
CA ALA A 20 -1.98 -10.64 -2.44
C ALA A 20 -1.22 -10.92 -1.12
N ARG A 21 -1.42 -12.10 -0.52
CA ARG A 21 -0.70 -12.51 0.70
C ARG A 21 0.81 -12.66 0.48
N LEU A 22 1.22 -13.09 -0.73
CA LEU A 22 2.63 -13.20 -1.08
C LEU A 22 3.29 -11.82 -1.10
N VAL A 23 2.62 -10.82 -1.69
CA VAL A 23 3.10 -9.42 -1.66
C VAL A 23 3.31 -8.94 -0.23
N GLY A 24 2.33 -9.18 0.67
CA GLY A 24 2.46 -8.84 2.08
C GLY A 24 3.65 -9.53 2.77
N LYS A 25 3.90 -10.81 2.46
CA LYS A 25 5.07 -11.53 2.97
C LYS A 25 6.38 -10.93 2.44
N SER A 26 6.45 -10.60 1.16
CA SER A 26 7.62 -9.98 0.55
C SER A 26 7.93 -8.61 1.16
N LEU A 27 6.92 -7.76 1.35
CA LEU A 27 7.08 -6.44 1.96
C LEU A 27 7.51 -6.52 3.43
N ARG A 28 7.07 -7.55 4.18
CA ARG A 28 7.52 -7.78 5.56
C ARG A 28 9.00 -8.18 5.65
N GLY A 29 9.55 -8.75 4.58
CA GLY A 29 10.95 -9.17 4.51
C GLY A 29 11.92 -8.05 4.15
N LEU A 30 11.44 -6.83 3.91
CA LEU A 30 12.29 -5.69 3.59
C LEU A 30 13.14 -5.30 4.81
N GLY A 31 14.43 -5.06 4.57
CA GLY A 31 15.35 -4.52 5.57
C GLY A 31 15.17 -3.00 5.74
N ALA A 32 15.81 -2.44 6.77
CA ALA A 32 15.75 -1.00 7.06
C ALA A 32 16.24 -0.11 5.91
N GLU A 33 17.22 -0.60 5.14
CA GLU A 33 17.83 0.11 3.99
C GLU A 33 17.00 -0.03 2.69
N SER A 34 15.80 -0.62 2.76
CA SER A 34 14.97 -0.82 1.57
C SER A 34 14.44 0.51 1.04
N ILE A 35 14.71 0.78 -0.24
CA ILE A 35 14.13 1.92 -0.98
C ILE A 35 12.67 1.70 -1.44
N VAL A 36 12.12 0.49 -1.23
CA VAL A 36 10.75 0.18 -1.64
C VAL A 36 9.75 0.95 -0.78
N PRO A 37 8.82 1.73 -1.36
CA PRO A 37 7.84 2.53 -0.63
C PRO A 37 6.69 1.64 -0.13
N TRP A 38 7.00 0.74 0.81
CA TRP A 38 6.06 -0.25 1.36
C TRP A 38 4.80 0.42 1.96
N GLN A 39 4.92 1.64 2.46
CA GLN A 39 3.82 2.39 3.06
C GLN A 39 2.67 2.63 2.08
N ARG A 40 2.95 2.67 0.77
CA ARG A 40 1.95 2.88 -0.29
C ARG A 40 1.10 1.65 -0.58
N VAL A 41 1.43 0.48 0.00
CA VAL A 41 0.70 -0.77 -0.25
C VAL A 41 -0.29 -1.07 0.87
N LEU A 42 -1.57 -1.12 0.51
CA LEU A 42 -2.70 -1.24 1.42
C LEU A 42 -3.47 -2.55 1.25
N GLY A 43 -4.23 -2.91 2.26
CA GLY A 43 -5.28 -3.91 2.19
C GLY A 43 -6.43 -3.51 1.28
N ALA A 44 -7.22 -4.51 0.88
CA ALA A 44 -8.45 -4.30 0.12
C ALA A 44 -9.35 -3.24 0.78
N GLY A 45 -9.85 -2.31 -0.04
CA GLY A 45 -10.65 -1.18 0.40
C GLY A 45 -9.89 -0.14 1.22
N GLY A 46 -8.58 0.04 0.97
CA GLY A 46 -7.76 1.11 1.54
C GLY A 46 -7.40 0.92 3.01
N ARG A 47 -7.29 -0.32 3.49
CA ARG A 47 -7.00 -0.61 4.90
C ARG A 47 -5.50 -0.71 5.16
N ILE A 48 -5.02 -0.01 6.19
CA ILE A 48 -3.75 -0.37 6.83
C ILE A 48 -3.93 -1.78 7.42
N SER A 49 -3.16 -2.75 6.91
CA SER A 49 -3.32 -4.19 7.23
C SER A 49 -2.17 -4.73 8.08
N ILE A 50 -1.44 -3.83 8.74
CA ILE A 50 -0.30 -4.15 9.59
C ILE A 50 -0.81 -4.40 11.02
N PRO A 51 -0.57 -5.58 11.61
CA PRO A 51 -1.03 -5.90 12.97
C PRO A 51 -0.26 -5.13 14.06
N ASP A 52 1.01 -4.84 13.81
CA ASP A 52 1.84 -4.08 14.74
C ASP A 52 1.41 -2.61 14.79
N ALA A 53 1.06 -2.11 15.97
CA ALA A 53 0.46 -0.79 16.13
C ALA A 53 1.44 0.35 15.79
N GLN A 54 2.72 0.21 16.12
CA GLN A 54 3.72 1.23 15.85
C GLN A 54 3.98 1.36 14.35
N THR A 55 4.15 0.23 13.67
CA THR A 55 4.35 0.18 12.21
C THR A 55 3.10 0.63 11.46
N ALA A 56 1.90 0.28 11.95
CA ALA A 56 0.65 0.75 11.38
C ALA A 56 0.49 2.28 11.51
N ARG A 57 0.91 2.85 12.65
CA ARG A 57 0.94 4.30 12.85
C ARG A 57 1.96 4.97 11.93
N LEU A 58 3.18 4.43 11.84
CA LEU A 58 4.20 4.91 10.92
C LEU A 58 3.72 4.90 9.46
N GLN A 59 3.05 3.83 9.02
CA GLN A 59 2.45 3.76 7.68
C GLN A 59 1.47 4.90 7.45
N ARG A 60 0.62 5.19 8.45
CA ARG A 60 -0.35 6.27 8.36
C ARG A 60 0.33 7.63 8.25
N ASP A 61 1.31 7.89 9.12
CA ASP A 61 2.02 9.16 9.19
C ASP A 61 2.72 9.44 7.85
N LEU A 62 3.47 8.46 7.31
CA LEU A 62 4.11 8.58 5.99
C LEU A 62 3.12 8.83 4.85
N LEU A 63 1.96 8.15 4.88
CA LEU A 63 0.92 8.37 3.87
C LEU A 63 0.33 9.79 3.97
N GLN A 64 0.12 10.29 5.19
CA GLN A 64 -0.38 11.64 5.41
C GLN A 64 0.62 12.71 4.95
N ASP A 65 1.92 12.49 5.18
CA ASP A 65 3.00 13.35 4.70
C ASP A 65 3.03 13.40 3.16
N GLU A 66 2.68 12.31 2.50
CA GLU A 66 2.50 12.24 1.04
C GLU A 66 1.16 12.82 0.54
N GLY A 67 0.34 13.38 1.43
CA GLY A 67 -0.97 13.97 1.09
C GLY A 67 -2.12 12.98 0.93
N VAL A 68 -1.93 11.71 1.33
CA VAL A 68 -2.97 10.67 1.22
C VAL A 68 -4.07 10.92 2.27
N ARG A 69 -5.30 11.09 1.78
CA ARG A 69 -6.48 11.36 2.60
C ARG A 69 -7.09 10.08 3.16
N PHE A 70 -7.62 10.19 4.37
CA PHE A 70 -8.29 9.10 5.07
C PHE A 70 -9.75 9.44 5.37
N SER A 71 -10.61 8.41 5.34
CA SER A 71 -11.92 8.39 5.96
C SER A 71 -11.88 7.43 7.15
N GLY A 72 -11.73 7.99 8.35
CA GLY A 72 -11.48 7.24 9.58
C GLY A 72 -10.20 6.37 9.48
N LYS A 73 -10.38 5.05 9.54
CA LYS A 73 -9.29 4.06 9.49
C LYS A 73 -8.89 3.63 8.08
N ARG A 74 -9.55 4.14 7.03
CA ARG A 74 -9.32 3.73 5.64
C ARG A 74 -8.82 4.90 4.80
N VAL A 75 -7.99 4.62 3.82
CA VAL A 75 -7.61 5.58 2.78
C VAL A 75 -8.78 5.78 1.82
N LEU A 76 -9.02 7.04 1.43
CA LEU A 76 -9.93 7.37 0.35
C LEU A 76 -9.31 6.93 -0.98
N LEU A 77 -9.75 5.82 -1.55
CA LEU A 77 -9.11 5.30 -2.77
C LEU A 77 -9.43 6.13 -4.03
N ALA A 78 -10.58 6.80 -4.07
CA ALA A 78 -10.97 7.63 -5.20
C ALA A 78 -9.92 8.74 -5.44
N GLY A 79 -9.34 8.78 -6.64
CA GLY A 79 -8.30 9.74 -7.02
C GLY A 79 -6.91 9.48 -6.41
N GLN A 80 -6.75 8.48 -5.54
CA GLN A 80 -5.47 8.12 -4.91
C GLN A 80 -5.02 6.71 -5.26
N LEU A 81 -5.87 5.89 -5.88
CA LEU A 81 -5.47 4.56 -6.34
C LEU A 81 -4.45 4.69 -7.47
N TRP A 82 -3.37 3.92 -7.38
CA TRP A 82 -2.48 3.69 -8.50
C TRP A 82 -3.28 3.02 -9.62
N ASP A 83 -3.17 3.60 -10.82
CA ASP A 83 -3.84 3.11 -12.01
C ASP A 83 -2.92 2.09 -12.67
N GLU A 84 -3.44 0.89 -12.91
CA GLU A 84 -2.71 -0.20 -13.56
C GLU A 84 -2.61 0.03 -15.08
N GLY A 85 -3.23 1.09 -15.62
CA GLY A 85 -3.42 1.30 -17.06
C GLY A 85 -2.94 2.65 -17.62
N LEU A 86 -1.76 3.15 -17.23
CA LEU A 86 -1.07 4.22 -17.96
C LEU A 86 0.42 3.89 -18.09
N ASP A 87 0.70 2.84 -18.86
CA ASP A 87 1.92 2.75 -19.65
C ASP A 87 1.52 3.15 -21.08
N ASP A 88 1.50 4.46 -21.35
CA ASP A 88 1.60 5.04 -22.71
C ASP A 88 2.95 5.78 -22.80
#